data_AF-A0A8T3Y8V5-F1
#
_entry.id   AF-A0A8T3Y8V5-F1
#
_cell.length_a   1.000
_cell.length_b   1.000
_cell.length_c   1.000
_cell.angle_alpha   90.00
_cell.angle_beta   90.00
_cell.angle_gamma   90.00
#
_symmetry.space_group_name_H-M   'P 1'
#
loop_
_entity.id
_entity.type
_entity.pdbx_description
1 polymer ?
#
loop_
_entity_poly.entity_id
_entity_poly.type
_entity_poly.pdbx_seq_one_letter_code
_entity_poly.pdbx_strand_id
1 'polypeptide(L)'
;MTFLENASHLETLLGGDTYLSGLAVKAADGSMYADGNSLQDREQLPTIENYVSSYLRTEGRELAQYLQQKSKGKIKLDGIGSAKLPEGVVAAVASNNYSRVLLANRDFESNVRQLAQNYGLNFDEGMTYVLSHEMVHAAGEHSEVKTEKTLTDYFMRQAGKYMRLAVGTKGELQQDYQKQAQSYQRLATVAKTRAALGEEKLKGRAVVEGYYTNN
;
A
#
# COMPACT_ATOMS: atom_id res chain seq x y z
N MET A 1 -22.69 13.43 -6.35
CA MET A 1 -21.91 12.57 -7.26
C MET A 1 -21.67 11.25 -6.53
N THR A 2 -22.08 10.14 -7.13
CA THR A 2 -22.00 8.81 -6.50
C THR A 2 -20.61 8.19 -6.69
N PHE A 3 -20.24 7.19 -5.88
CA PHE A 3 -18.96 6.47 -6.04
C PHE A 3 -18.80 5.88 -7.44
N LEU A 4 -19.90 5.36 -8.02
CA LEU A 4 -19.91 4.78 -9.36
C LEU A 4 -19.66 5.82 -10.46
N GLU A 5 -20.19 7.03 -10.31
CA GLU A 5 -19.86 8.16 -11.20
C GLU A 5 -18.39 8.55 -11.07
N ASN A 6 -17.78 8.43 -9.89
CA ASN A 6 -16.34 8.66 -9.70
C ASN A 6 -15.48 7.51 -10.25
N ALA A 7 -15.97 6.26 -10.21
CA ALA A 7 -15.24 5.09 -10.69
C ALA A 7 -15.05 5.11 -12.21
N SER A 8 -16.03 5.55 -12.99
CA SER A 8 -15.84 5.80 -14.43
C SER A 8 -14.88 6.97 -14.68
N HIS A 9 -14.83 7.97 -13.80
CA HIS A 9 -13.79 9.01 -13.86
C HIS A 9 -12.40 8.49 -13.47
N LEU A 10 -12.26 7.39 -12.71
CA LEU A 10 -10.96 6.78 -12.43
C LEU A 10 -10.31 6.24 -13.70
N GLU A 11 -11.09 5.67 -14.63
CA GLU A 11 -10.61 5.28 -15.96
C GLU A 11 -10.03 6.48 -16.74
N THR A 12 -10.68 7.64 -16.60
CA THR A 12 -10.25 8.89 -17.23
C THR A 12 -9.01 9.49 -16.54
N LEU A 13 -8.98 9.50 -15.20
CA LEU A 13 -7.87 10.01 -14.39
C LEU A 13 -6.58 9.21 -14.60
N LEU A 14 -6.69 7.90 -14.81
CA LEU A 14 -5.54 7.01 -14.96
C LEU A 14 -5.14 6.79 -16.43
N GLY A 15 -5.54 7.71 -17.31
CA GLY A 15 -4.86 7.95 -18.58
C GLY A 15 -5.40 7.25 -19.81
N GLY A 16 -6.72 7.00 -19.91
CA GLY A 16 -7.40 6.72 -21.18
C GLY A 16 -6.90 5.50 -21.98
N ASP A 17 -7.74 4.47 -22.06
CA ASP A 17 -7.65 3.30 -22.95
C ASP A 17 -6.44 2.34 -22.81
N THR A 18 -5.35 2.66 -22.11
CA THR A 18 -4.13 1.82 -22.16
C THR A 18 -3.73 1.08 -20.89
N TYR A 19 -4.06 1.57 -19.69
CA TYR A 19 -3.53 1.02 -18.43
C TYR A 19 -4.56 0.53 -17.40
N LEU A 20 -5.85 0.54 -17.72
CA LEU A 20 -6.91 0.07 -16.83
C LEU A 20 -7.89 -0.89 -17.50
N SER A 21 -7.43 -1.70 -18.46
CA SER A 21 -8.27 -2.77 -18.98
C SER A 21 -8.52 -3.82 -17.88
N GLY A 22 -9.78 -4.05 -17.51
CA GLY A 22 -10.18 -4.97 -16.44
C GLY A 22 -10.19 -4.30 -15.07
N LEU A 23 -10.67 -3.06 -14.94
CA LEU A 23 -10.83 -2.44 -13.63
C LEU A 23 -12.00 -3.10 -12.88
N ALA A 24 -11.76 -3.57 -11.66
CA ALA A 24 -12.80 -3.91 -10.70
C ALA A 24 -12.55 -3.18 -9.38
N VAL A 25 -13.56 -2.52 -8.82
CA VAL A 25 -13.45 -1.75 -7.58
C VAL A 25 -14.64 -2.05 -6.67
N LYS A 26 -14.34 -2.29 -5.40
CA LYS A 26 -15.30 -2.33 -4.30
C LYS A 26 -15.19 -1.05 -3.47
N ALA A 27 -16.27 -0.30 -3.40
CA ALA A 27 -16.37 0.86 -2.53
C ALA A 27 -16.48 0.45 -1.05
N ALA A 28 -16.21 1.39 -0.15
CA ALA A 28 -16.39 1.20 1.30
C ALA A 28 -17.84 0.88 1.71
N ASP A 29 -18.84 1.33 0.93
CA ASP A 29 -20.26 1.00 1.16
C ASP A 29 -20.68 -0.38 0.61
N GLY A 30 -19.72 -1.12 0.02
CA GLY A 30 -19.94 -2.43 -0.57
C GLY A 30 -20.42 -2.40 -2.02
N SER A 31 -20.68 -1.22 -2.60
CA SER A 31 -20.99 -1.11 -4.02
C SER A 31 -19.80 -1.54 -4.88
N MET A 32 -20.10 -2.16 -6.02
CA MET A 32 -19.10 -2.72 -6.93
C MET A 32 -19.19 -2.02 -8.28
N TYR A 33 -18.04 -1.59 -8.79
CA TYR A 33 -17.85 -1.18 -10.17
C TYR A 33 -16.93 -2.16 -10.86
N ALA A 34 -17.20 -2.48 -12.12
CA ALA A 34 -16.17 -3.09 -12.94
C ALA A 34 -16.44 -2.86 -14.42
N ASP A 35 -15.38 -2.67 -15.20
CA ASP A 35 -15.47 -2.58 -16.66
C ASP A 35 -15.81 -3.97 -17.26
N GLY A 36 -16.33 -4.01 -18.48
CA GLY A 36 -16.82 -5.24 -19.11
C GLY A 36 -15.78 -6.36 -19.29
N ASN A 37 -14.48 -6.11 -19.06
CA ASN A 37 -13.37 -7.06 -19.26
C ASN A 37 -12.75 -7.58 -17.94
N SER A 38 -13.43 -7.35 -16.81
CA SER A 38 -12.88 -7.48 -15.45
C SER A 38 -13.16 -8.81 -14.71
N LEU A 39 -13.54 -9.89 -15.39
CA LEU A 39 -13.90 -11.15 -14.70
C LEU A 39 -12.78 -11.66 -13.77
N GLN A 40 -11.54 -11.70 -14.26
CA GLN A 40 -10.38 -12.11 -13.47
C GLN A 40 -10.12 -11.15 -12.29
N ASP A 41 -10.30 -9.84 -12.50
CA ASP A 41 -10.09 -8.82 -11.48
C ASP A 41 -11.16 -8.88 -10.38
N ARG A 42 -12.42 -9.14 -10.76
CA ARG A 42 -13.52 -9.39 -9.82
C ARG A 42 -13.27 -10.61 -8.94
N GLU A 43 -12.72 -11.68 -9.51
CA GLU A 43 -12.40 -12.91 -8.76
C GLU A 43 -11.29 -12.71 -7.73
N GLN A 44 -10.38 -11.76 -7.96
CA GLN A 44 -9.28 -11.46 -7.05
C GLN A 44 -9.62 -10.48 -5.94
N LEU A 45 -10.63 -9.63 -6.16
CA LEU A 45 -11.04 -8.60 -5.19
C LEU A 45 -11.27 -9.14 -3.77
N PRO A 46 -11.97 -10.28 -3.55
CA PRO A 46 -12.13 -10.82 -2.20
C PRO A 46 -10.80 -11.12 -1.50
N THR A 47 -9.83 -11.65 -2.23
CA THR A 47 -8.50 -11.96 -1.70
C THR A 47 -7.73 -10.67 -1.33
N ILE A 48 -7.73 -9.68 -2.23
CA ILE A 48 -7.11 -8.37 -1.98
C ILE A 48 -7.78 -7.68 -0.79
N GLU A 49 -9.12 -7.68 -0.74
CA GLU A 49 -9.90 -7.12 0.38
C GLU A 49 -9.54 -7.78 1.71
N ASN A 50 -9.35 -9.11 1.72
CA ASN A 50 -8.94 -9.85 2.91
C ASN A 50 -7.55 -9.40 3.40
N TYR A 51 -6.58 -9.25 2.49
CA TYR A 51 -5.24 -8.74 2.86
C TYR A 51 -5.30 -7.34 3.43
N VAL A 52 -5.95 -6.41 2.72
CA VAL A 52 -6.07 -5.01 3.16
C VAL A 52 -6.82 -4.92 4.49
N SER A 53 -7.93 -5.65 4.65
CA SER A 53 -8.72 -5.66 5.88
C SER A 53 -7.98 -6.28 7.07
N SER A 54 -7.17 -7.31 6.83
CA SER A 54 -6.30 -7.91 7.87
C SER A 54 -5.21 -6.91 8.30
N TYR A 55 -4.56 -6.28 7.33
CA TYR A 55 -3.55 -5.25 7.55
C TYR A 55 -4.11 -4.06 8.33
N LEU A 56 -5.25 -3.49 7.91
CA LEU A 56 -5.88 -2.35 8.57
C LEU A 56 -6.35 -2.63 10.00
N ARG A 57 -6.63 -3.89 10.35
CA ARG A 57 -6.96 -4.31 11.73
C ARG A 57 -5.75 -4.41 12.64
N THR A 58 -4.55 -4.53 12.07
CA THR A 58 -3.29 -4.71 12.79
C THR A 58 -2.32 -3.57 12.47
N GLU A 59 -1.36 -3.81 11.59
CA GLU A 59 -0.27 -2.91 11.26
C GLU A 59 -0.74 -1.55 10.71
N GLY A 60 -1.77 -1.56 9.85
CA GLY A 60 -2.33 -0.34 9.28
C GLY A 60 -2.90 0.61 10.33
N ARG A 61 -3.42 0.08 11.45
CA ARG A 61 -3.88 0.90 12.57
C ARG A 61 -2.72 1.58 13.30
N GLU A 62 -1.63 0.86 13.54
CA GLU A 62 -0.43 1.38 14.19
C GLU A 62 0.25 2.44 13.31
N LEU A 63 0.31 2.21 11.99
CA LEU A 63 0.79 3.19 11.01
C LEU A 63 -0.09 4.44 10.99
N ALA A 64 -1.42 4.28 10.97
CA ALA A 64 -2.35 5.41 11.01
C ALA A 64 -2.12 6.31 12.23
N GLN A 65 -1.92 5.71 13.41
CA GLN A 65 -1.61 6.44 14.64
C GLN A 65 -0.25 7.16 14.56
N TYR A 66 0.76 6.49 14.00
CA TYR A 66 2.07 7.10 13.77
C TYR A 66 1.98 8.32 12.85
N LEU A 67 1.27 8.21 11.72
CA LEU A 67 1.10 9.29 10.75
C LEU A 67 0.33 10.47 11.36
N GLN A 68 -0.72 10.19 12.13
CA GLN A 68 -1.46 11.23 12.85
C GLN A 68 -0.57 12.00 13.84
N GLN A 69 0.33 11.31 14.55
CA GLN A 69 1.30 11.94 15.46
C GLN A 69 2.34 12.81 14.73
N LYS A 70 2.60 12.51 13.45
CA LYS A 70 3.50 13.29 12.58
C LYS A 70 2.78 14.42 11.84
N SER A 71 1.55 14.76 12.25
CA SER A 71 0.70 15.76 11.60
C SER A 71 0.47 15.48 10.11
N LYS A 72 0.54 14.22 9.69
CA LYS A 72 0.13 13.78 8.36
C LYS A 72 -1.39 13.61 8.33
N GLY A 73 -1.96 13.56 7.12
CA GLY A 73 -3.39 13.34 6.92
C GLY A 73 -3.84 12.00 7.50
N LYS A 74 -5.15 11.88 7.78
CA LYS A 74 -5.73 10.57 8.09
C LYS A 74 -5.61 9.67 6.86
N ILE A 75 -5.18 8.42 7.06
CA ILE A 75 -5.35 7.39 6.03
C ILE A 75 -6.85 7.27 5.78
N LYS A 76 -7.26 7.54 4.53
CA LYS A 76 -8.64 7.37 4.08
C LYS A 76 -8.61 6.63 2.76
N LEU A 77 -9.25 5.46 2.72
CA LEU A 77 -9.57 4.74 1.50
C LEU A 77 -11.09 4.72 1.37
N ASP A 78 -11.58 5.08 0.19
CA ASP A 78 -12.98 5.03 -0.21
C ASP A 78 -13.30 3.74 -0.98
N GLY A 79 -12.28 2.98 -1.38
CA GLY A 79 -12.44 1.67 -2.00
C GLY A 79 -11.15 0.89 -2.17
N ILE A 80 -11.30 -0.36 -2.60
CA ILE A 80 -10.22 -1.29 -2.95
C ILE A 80 -10.54 -1.85 -4.33
N GLY A 81 -9.55 -1.88 -5.21
CA GLY A 81 -9.68 -2.34 -6.57
C GLY A 81 -8.58 -3.31 -7.01
N SER A 82 -8.84 -3.98 -8.11
CA SER A 82 -7.86 -4.75 -8.89
C SER A 82 -7.87 -4.23 -10.32
N ALA A 83 -6.70 -4.09 -10.92
CA ALA A 83 -6.53 -3.66 -12.30
C ALA A 83 -5.21 -4.16 -12.89
N LYS A 84 -5.10 -4.12 -14.23
CA LYS A 84 -3.84 -4.35 -14.93
C LYS A 84 -2.93 -3.11 -14.84
N LEU A 85 -2.17 -2.99 -13.76
CA LEU A 85 -1.21 -1.88 -13.59
C LEU A 85 0.05 -2.07 -14.48
N PRO A 86 0.82 -0.99 -14.74
CA PRO A 86 2.08 -1.08 -15.48
C PRO A 86 3.06 -2.11 -14.90
N GLU A 87 3.96 -2.62 -15.76
CA GLU A 87 4.95 -3.61 -15.36
C GLU A 87 5.81 -3.14 -14.18
N GLY A 88 5.91 -3.98 -13.15
CA GLY A 88 6.67 -3.68 -11.93
C GLY A 88 5.91 -2.87 -10.88
N VAL A 89 4.67 -2.45 -11.13
CA VAL A 89 3.79 -1.85 -10.12
C VAL A 89 3.04 -2.95 -9.38
N VAL A 90 3.22 -3.01 -8.06
CA VAL A 90 2.55 -4.00 -7.20
C VAL A 90 1.15 -3.53 -6.81
N ALA A 91 1.05 -2.28 -6.36
CA ALA A 91 -0.19 -1.59 -6.03
C ALA A 91 0.02 -0.08 -6.26
N ALA A 92 -1.06 0.68 -6.23
CA ALA A 92 -1.06 2.14 -6.28
C ALA A 92 -2.27 2.70 -5.53
N VAL A 93 -2.18 3.95 -5.06
CA VAL A 93 -3.35 4.71 -4.61
C VAL A 93 -3.81 5.66 -5.71
N ALA A 94 -4.96 5.35 -6.32
CA ALA A 94 -5.66 6.29 -7.18
C ALA A 94 -6.39 7.31 -6.30
N SER A 95 -6.13 8.60 -6.49
CA SER A 95 -6.77 9.65 -5.71
C SER A 95 -7.26 10.80 -6.57
N ASN A 96 -8.40 11.37 -6.18
CA ASN A 96 -8.89 12.66 -6.65
C ASN A 96 -9.36 13.49 -5.43
N ASN A 97 -9.96 14.65 -5.68
CA ASN A 97 -10.44 15.53 -4.60
C ASN A 97 -11.52 14.92 -3.70
N TYR A 98 -12.15 13.81 -4.11
CA TYR A 98 -13.33 13.22 -3.46
C TYR A 98 -13.13 11.79 -2.97
N SER A 99 -12.25 11.02 -3.62
CA SER A 99 -12.10 9.58 -3.40
C SER A 99 -10.64 9.12 -3.49
N ARG A 100 -10.28 8.15 -2.64
CA ARG A 100 -9.00 7.42 -2.70
C ARG A 100 -9.26 5.93 -2.79
N VAL A 101 -8.72 5.27 -3.81
CA VAL A 101 -8.89 3.83 -4.02
C VAL A 101 -7.52 3.18 -4.06
N LEU A 102 -7.31 2.14 -3.24
CA LEU A 102 -6.15 1.29 -3.39
C LEU A 102 -6.40 0.36 -4.58
N LEU A 103 -5.56 0.41 -5.60
CA LEU A 103 -5.58 -0.49 -6.74
C LEU A 103 -4.43 -1.48 -6.60
N ALA A 104 -4.73 -2.76 -6.45
CA ALA A 104 -3.75 -3.82 -6.56
C ALA A 104 -3.57 -4.22 -8.03
N ASN A 105 -2.36 -4.63 -8.41
CA ASN A 105 -2.15 -5.25 -9.71
C ASN A 105 -2.90 -6.60 -9.78
N ARG A 106 -3.42 -6.97 -10.93
CA ARG A 106 -4.01 -8.30 -11.19
C ARG A 106 -3.10 -9.45 -10.75
N ASP A 107 -1.79 -9.32 -10.82
CA ASP A 107 -0.88 -10.36 -10.31
C ASP A 107 -0.36 -10.06 -8.89
N PHE A 108 -1.21 -9.46 -8.03
CA PHE A 108 -0.83 -8.86 -6.75
C PHE A 108 0.06 -9.76 -5.89
N GLU A 109 -0.39 -10.98 -5.57
CA GLU A 109 0.38 -11.88 -4.71
C GLU A 109 1.73 -12.27 -5.33
N SER A 110 1.75 -12.52 -6.64
CA SER A 110 2.97 -12.88 -7.36
C SER A 110 3.96 -11.71 -7.31
N ASN A 111 3.48 -10.49 -7.55
CA ASN A 111 4.27 -9.27 -7.50
C ASN A 111 4.79 -8.98 -6.08
N VAL A 112 3.98 -9.22 -5.05
CA VAL A 112 4.42 -9.14 -3.64
C VAL A 112 5.51 -10.17 -3.34
N ARG A 113 5.36 -11.42 -3.79
CA ARG A 113 6.39 -12.46 -3.62
C ARG A 113 7.70 -12.09 -4.31
N GLN A 114 7.63 -11.60 -5.54
CA GLN A 114 8.81 -11.18 -6.29
C GLN A 114 9.52 -10.01 -5.60
N LEU A 115 8.76 -9.00 -5.14
CA LEU A 115 9.31 -7.89 -4.36
C LEU A 115 9.97 -8.40 -3.08
N ALA A 116 9.30 -9.27 -2.34
CA ALA A 116 9.81 -9.83 -1.10
C ALA A 116 11.14 -10.58 -1.32
N GLN A 117 11.20 -11.44 -2.35
CA GLN A 117 12.41 -12.17 -2.72
C GLN A 117 13.58 -11.24 -3.07
N ASN A 118 13.34 -10.18 -3.85
CA ASN A 118 14.37 -9.22 -4.24
C ASN A 118 15.03 -8.52 -3.04
N TYR A 119 14.32 -8.43 -1.92
CA TYR A 119 14.78 -7.77 -0.70
C TYR A 119 15.05 -8.73 0.47
N GLY A 120 14.98 -10.05 0.26
CA GLY A 120 15.17 -11.04 1.32
C GLY A 120 14.10 -11.01 2.42
N LEU A 121 12.89 -10.60 2.08
CA LEU A 121 11.72 -10.63 2.93
C LEU A 121 10.91 -11.90 2.69
N ASN A 122 10.15 -12.36 3.70
CA ASN A 122 9.09 -13.32 3.48
C ASN A 122 7.84 -12.64 2.89
N PHE A 123 6.83 -13.44 2.51
CA PHE A 123 5.61 -12.92 1.88
C PHE A 123 4.85 -11.94 2.76
N ASP A 124 4.66 -12.24 4.04
CA ASP A 124 3.90 -11.39 4.97
C ASP A 124 4.61 -10.05 5.22
N GLU A 125 5.93 -10.06 5.30
CA GLU A 125 6.77 -8.85 5.33
C GLU A 125 6.62 -8.04 4.04
N GLY A 126 6.69 -8.69 2.88
CA GLY A 126 6.48 -8.03 1.59
C GLY A 126 5.10 -7.39 1.47
N MET A 127 4.05 -8.11 1.89
CA MET A 127 2.67 -7.62 1.92
C MET A 127 2.55 -6.41 2.86
N THR A 128 3.10 -6.52 4.07
CA THR A 128 3.14 -5.44 5.05
C THR A 128 3.84 -4.21 4.50
N TYR A 129 4.97 -4.40 3.82
CA TYR A 129 5.75 -3.33 3.21
C TYR A 129 4.94 -2.58 2.14
N VAL A 130 4.39 -3.32 1.16
CA VAL A 130 3.61 -2.75 0.05
C VAL A 130 2.40 -1.99 0.57
N LEU A 131 1.60 -2.59 1.45
CA LEU A 131 0.41 -1.92 1.97
C LEU A 131 0.76 -0.70 2.81
N SER A 132 1.84 -0.76 3.62
CA SER A 132 2.29 0.40 4.38
C SER A 132 2.74 1.55 3.49
N HIS A 133 3.43 1.24 2.39
CA HIS A 133 3.86 2.22 1.40
C HIS A 133 2.66 2.94 0.78
N GLU A 134 1.68 2.18 0.28
CA GLU A 134 0.45 2.77 -0.28
C GLU A 134 -0.34 3.57 0.78
N MET A 135 -0.35 3.13 2.03
CA MET A 135 -1.07 3.86 3.09
C MET A 135 -0.42 5.21 3.42
N VAL A 136 0.90 5.33 3.29
CA VAL A 136 1.58 6.62 3.42
C VAL A 136 1.19 7.56 2.28
N HIS A 137 1.05 7.04 1.05
CA HIS A 137 0.48 7.79 -0.07
C HIS A 137 -0.98 8.20 0.19
N ALA A 138 -1.81 7.29 0.68
CA ALA A 138 -3.20 7.58 1.04
C ALA A 138 -3.35 8.64 2.16
N ALA A 139 -2.30 8.83 2.97
CA ALA A 139 -2.21 9.89 3.99
C ALA A 139 -1.72 11.25 3.43
N GLY A 140 -1.41 11.34 2.14
CA GLY A 140 -1.05 12.57 1.44
C GLY A 140 0.46 12.85 1.33
N GLU A 141 1.31 11.84 1.50
CA GLU A 141 2.72 11.96 1.13
C GLU A 141 2.91 11.45 -0.30
N HIS A 142 3.30 12.31 -1.23
CA HIS A 142 3.40 11.95 -2.67
C HIS A 142 4.82 11.78 -3.17
N SER A 143 5.83 12.13 -2.37
CA SER A 143 7.23 11.85 -2.72
C SER A 143 7.59 10.43 -2.30
N GLU A 144 8.07 9.65 -3.26
CA GLU A 144 8.56 8.29 -3.05
C GLU A 144 9.65 8.27 -1.98
N VAL A 145 10.65 9.15 -2.07
CA VAL A 145 11.75 9.20 -1.09
C VAL A 145 11.24 9.58 0.31
N LYS A 146 10.26 10.49 0.41
CA LYS A 146 9.68 10.86 1.71
C LYS A 146 8.80 9.74 2.27
N THR A 147 8.06 9.03 1.43
CA THR A 147 7.32 7.82 1.81
C THR A 147 8.27 6.80 2.43
N GLU A 148 9.36 6.48 1.73
CA GLU A 148 10.34 5.50 2.21
C GLU A 148 11.05 5.93 3.50
N LYS A 149 11.37 7.23 3.65
CA LYS A 149 11.90 7.75 4.92
C LYS A 149 10.90 7.64 6.06
N THR A 150 9.63 7.96 5.78
CA THR A 150 8.54 7.82 6.76
C THR A 150 8.39 6.37 7.22
N LEU A 151 8.43 5.42 6.29
CA LEU A 151 8.40 3.99 6.59
C LEU A 151 9.64 3.53 7.35
N THR A 152 10.83 4.03 7.00
CA THR A 152 12.06 3.74 7.74
C THR A 152 11.91 4.11 9.21
N ASP A 153 11.48 5.35 9.49
CA ASP A 153 11.28 5.82 10.86
C ASP A 153 10.20 5.02 11.60
N TYR A 154 9.10 4.73 10.90
CA TYR A 154 7.98 3.97 11.45
C TYR A 154 8.39 2.54 11.83
N PHE A 155 8.99 1.79 10.91
CA PHE A 155 9.42 0.43 11.15
C PHE A 155 10.53 0.36 12.22
N MET A 156 11.46 1.33 12.25
CA MET A 156 12.44 1.41 13.35
C MET A 156 11.78 1.64 14.71
N ARG A 157 10.71 2.44 14.77
CA ARG A 157 9.93 2.62 16.02
C ARG A 157 9.27 1.31 16.46
N GLN A 158 8.68 0.56 15.54
CA GLN A 158 8.07 -0.74 15.84
C GLN A 158 9.12 -1.76 16.29
N ALA A 159 10.27 -1.84 15.59
CA ALA A 159 11.39 -2.67 16.00
C ALA A 159 11.82 -2.37 17.45
N GLY A 160 11.97 -1.09 17.80
CA GLY A 160 12.30 -0.67 19.16
C GLY A 160 11.22 -1.01 20.20
N LYS A 161 9.94 -0.92 19.84
CA LYS A 161 8.80 -1.33 20.68
C LYS A 161 8.91 -2.81 21.02
N TYR A 162 9.04 -3.68 20.02
CA TYR A 162 9.12 -5.13 20.22
C TYR A 162 10.41 -5.55 20.94
N MET A 163 11.53 -4.89 20.69
CA MET A 163 12.77 -5.14 21.43
C MET A 163 12.61 -4.86 22.93
N ARG A 164 11.93 -3.76 23.30
CA ARG A 164 11.64 -3.45 24.72
C ARG A 164 10.72 -4.48 25.36
N LEU A 165 9.68 -4.94 24.64
CA LEU A 165 8.79 -5.99 25.13
C LEU A 165 9.54 -7.31 25.35
N ALA A 166 10.49 -7.64 24.48
CA ALA A 166 11.32 -8.83 24.62
C ALA A 166 12.20 -8.82 25.89
N VAL A 167 12.72 -7.66 26.31
CA VAL A 167 13.55 -7.55 27.53
C VAL A 167 12.76 -7.91 28.79
N GLY A 168 11.47 -7.56 28.84
CA GLY A 168 10.60 -7.81 29.99
C GLY A 168 9.91 -9.18 30.00
N THR A 169 10.16 -10.01 28.99
CA THR A 169 9.43 -11.27 28.75
C THR A 169 10.38 -12.46 28.74
N LYS A 170 9.87 -13.68 28.98
CA LYS A 170 10.66 -14.93 28.96
C LYS A 170 10.00 -15.99 28.08
N GLY A 171 10.77 -17.02 27.70
CA GLY A 171 10.28 -18.18 26.98
C GLY A 171 9.90 -17.87 25.53
N GLU A 172 8.90 -18.58 25.00
CA GLU A 172 8.45 -18.45 23.60
C GLU A 172 8.02 -17.02 23.24
N LEU A 173 7.30 -16.33 24.14
CA LEU A 173 6.84 -14.97 23.90
C LEU A 173 8.00 -13.97 23.74
N GLN A 174 9.12 -14.17 24.43
CA GLN A 174 10.33 -13.37 24.22
C GLN A 174 10.90 -13.58 22.82
N GLN A 175 10.94 -14.83 22.36
CA GLN A 175 11.44 -15.17 21.02
C GLN A 175 10.53 -14.58 19.94
N ASP A 176 9.22 -14.60 20.13
CA ASP A 176 8.27 -14.01 19.18
C ASP A 176 8.43 -12.50 19.09
N TYR A 177 8.61 -11.80 20.22
CA TYR A 177 8.93 -10.38 20.20
C TYR A 177 10.28 -10.08 19.53
N GLN A 178 11.30 -10.92 19.72
CA GLN A 178 12.57 -10.77 19.02
C GLN A 178 12.42 -10.97 17.51
N LYS A 179 11.67 -11.99 17.07
CA LYS A 179 11.38 -12.22 15.64
C LYS A 179 10.63 -11.04 15.02
N GLN A 180 9.64 -10.49 15.72
CA GLN A 180 8.92 -9.31 15.27
C GLN A 180 9.83 -8.08 15.18
N ALA A 181 10.69 -7.84 16.19
CA ALA A 181 11.66 -6.75 16.13
C ALA A 181 12.61 -6.89 14.92
N GLN A 182 13.09 -8.10 14.63
CA GLN A 182 13.93 -8.38 13.47
C GLN A 182 13.19 -8.18 12.14
N SER A 183 11.92 -8.59 12.06
CA SER A 183 11.07 -8.34 10.89
C SER A 183 10.99 -6.84 10.57
N TYR A 184 10.66 -6.01 11.55
CA TYR A 184 10.63 -4.56 11.36
C TYR A 184 12.00 -3.95 11.03
N GLN A 185 13.10 -4.48 11.56
CA GLN A 185 14.45 -4.04 11.16
C GLN A 185 14.74 -4.31 9.68
N ARG A 186 14.30 -5.47 9.16
CA ARG A 186 14.41 -5.78 7.74
C ARG A 186 13.56 -4.83 6.90
N LEU A 187 12.30 -4.63 7.28
CA LEU A 187 11.39 -3.66 6.60
C LEU A 187 11.98 -2.24 6.57
N ALA A 188 12.51 -1.76 7.70
CA ALA A 188 13.18 -0.47 7.77
C ALA A 188 14.42 -0.39 6.86
N THR A 189 15.18 -1.49 6.76
CA THR A 189 16.37 -1.56 5.89
C THR A 189 15.99 -1.49 4.43
N VAL A 190 14.90 -2.15 4.02
CA VAL A 190 14.36 -2.07 2.65
C VAL A 190 13.94 -0.65 2.33
N ALA A 191 13.13 -0.03 3.19
CA ALA A 191 12.68 1.35 3.01
C ALA A 191 13.88 2.32 2.89
N LYS A 192 14.87 2.20 3.79
CA LYS A 192 16.10 3.02 3.75
C LYS A 192 16.89 2.82 2.45
N THR A 193 17.01 1.57 1.99
CA THR A 193 17.72 1.24 0.75
C THR A 193 17.01 1.85 -0.46
N ARG A 194 15.68 1.76 -0.51
CA ARG A 194 14.87 2.35 -1.58
C ARG A 194 14.94 3.88 -1.56
N ALA A 195 14.84 4.52 -0.39
CA ALA A 195 15.01 5.96 -0.26
C ALA A 195 16.36 6.46 -0.82
N ALA A 196 17.43 5.65 -0.70
CA ALA A 196 18.76 5.99 -1.20
C ALA A 196 18.88 5.93 -2.74
N LEU A 197 17.94 5.29 -3.44
CA LEU A 197 17.90 5.28 -4.91
C LEU A 197 17.53 6.65 -5.50
N GLY A 198 16.87 7.50 -4.72
CA GLY A 198 16.40 8.82 -5.14
C GLY A 198 15.08 8.78 -5.91
N GLU A 199 14.44 9.94 -6.01
CA GLU A 199 13.07 10.09 -6.53
C GLU A 199 12.93 9.60 -7.98
N GLU A 200 13.88 9.97 -8.85
CA GLU A 200 13.89 9.60 -10.27
C GLU A 200 13.84 8.08 -10.50
N LYS A 201 14.56 7.32 -9.67
CA LYS A 201 14.62 5.85 -9.78
C LYS A 201 13.37 5.17 -9.23
N LEU A 202 12.71 5.78 -8.26
CA LEU A 202 11.49 5.24 -7.65
C LEU A 202 10.25 5.58 -8.49
N LYS A 203 10.16 6.81 -9.02
CA LYS A 203 9.06 7.24 -9.89
C LYS A 203 9.02 6.51 -11.23
N GLY A 204 10.17 6.12 -11.76
CA GLY A 204 10.35 5.58 -13.12
C GLY A 204 9.63 4.27 -13.48
N ARG A 205 8.68 3.80 -12.66
CA ARG A 205 7.80 2.64 -12.97
C ARG A 205 6.33 2.81 -12.58
N ALA A 206 5.95 3.76 -11.73
CA ALA A 206 4.64 3.75 -11.05
C ALA A 206 3.81 5.03 -11.14
N VAL A 207 4.29 6.09 -11.80
CA VAL A 207 3.56 7.36 -11.82
C VAL A 207 2.53 7.38 -12.94
N VAL A 208 1.31 6.90 -12.65
CA VAL A 208 0.10 7.38 -13.33
C VAL A 208 -0.41 8.59 -12.53
N GLU A 209 0.32 9.71 -12.60
CA GLU A 209 -0.15 11.01 -12.08
C GLU A 209 -1.24 11.54 -13.01
N GLY A 210 -2.47 11.11 -12.73
CA GLY A 210 -3.68 11.75 -13.27
C GLY A 210 -3.86 13.14 -12.69
N TYR A 211 -3.24 14.15 -13.31
CA TYR A 211 -3.57 15.58 -13.27
C TYR A 211 -3.98 16.17 -11.91
N TYR A 212 -3.00 16.66 -11.16
CA TYR A 212 -3.23 17.75 -10.21
C TYR A 212 -3.40 19.05 -11.00
N THR A 213 -4.63 19.44 -11.33
CA THR A 213 -4.90 20.84 -11.68
C THR A 213 -4.74 21.67 -10.41
N ASN A 214 -3.75 22.56 -10.41
CA ASN A 214 -3.58 23.60 -9.39
C ASN A 214 -4.91 24.33 -9.16
N ASN A 215 -5.35 24.40 -7.89
CA ASN A 215 -6.17 25.49 -7.38
C ASN A 215 -5.47 26.07 -6.15
#